data_AF-A0A7W3XVC2-F1
#
_entry.id   AF-A0A7W3XVC2-F1
#
_cell.length_a   1.000
_cell.length_b   1.000
_cell.length_c   1.000
_cell.angle_alpha   90.00
_cell.angle_beta   90.00
_cell.angle_gamma   90.00
#
_symmetry.space_group_name_H-M   'P 1'
#
loop_
_entity.id
_entity.type
_entity.pdbx_description
1 polymer ?
#
loop_
_entity_poly.entity_id
_entity_poly.type
_entity_poly.pdbx_seq_one_letter_code
_entity_poly.pdbx_strand_id
1 'polypeptide(L)'
;MWRHYDGGNPYEDFNSEEAGNGMWWGAVQNPNEPDILARGSCSNIPFWVETGEVPDVEGALSPLILAELAYERIRVPETNITLSPEREDRQVVNLPTWIWADTGDFSPVAVTASLDGWDIWATEGSGDTGDTLPTAVFDTTHDIEVMEVQAVVR
;
A
#
# COMPACT_ATOMS: atom_id res chain seq x y z
N MET A 1 -31.81 0.03 3.45
CA MET A 1 -30.62 -0.74 3.06
C MET A 1 -30.99 -2.12 2.57
N TRP A 2 -31.48 -3.05 3.40
CA TRP A 2 -31.87 -4.43 3.01
C TRP A 2 -32.58 -4.57 1.65
N ARG A 3 -33.69 -3.84 1.42
CA ARG A 3 -34.47 -3.92 0.17
C ARG A 3 -33.70 -3.51 -1.10
N HIS A 4 -32.62 -2.75 -0.98
CA HIS A 4 -31.82 -2.33 -2.14
C HIS A 4 -31.01 -3.49 -2.72
N TYR A 5 -30.62 -4.45 -1.87
CA TYR A 5 -29.79 -5.60 -2.24
C TYR A 5 -30.60 -6.88 -2.49
N ASP A 6 -31.71 -7.06 -1.77
CA ASP A 6 -32.55 -8.28 -1.82
C ASP A 6 -33.50 -8.32 -3.04
N GLY A 7 -34.00 -7.15 -3.49
CA GLY A 7 -34.97 -7.08 -4.59
C GLY A 7 -35.03 -5.69 -5.22
N GLY A 8 -33.87 -5.02 -5.30
CA GLY A 8 -33.73 -3.70 -5.87
C GLY A 8 -33.33 -3.75 -7.35
N ASN A 9 -33.21 -2.57 -7.96
CA ASN A 9 -32.36 -2.36 -9.12
C ASN A 9 -31.16 -1.53 -8.62
N PRO A 10 -29.91 -1.95 -8.85
CA PRO A 10 -29.46 -3.00 -9.79
C PRO A 10 -29.27 -4.41 -9.19
N TYR A 11 -29.55 -4.64 -7.91
CA TYR A 11 -29.20 -5.89 -7.21
C TYR A 11 -30.41 -6.70 -6.75
N GLU A 12 -30.35 -8.02 -6.98
CA GLU A 12 -31.33 -9.01 -6.50
C GLU A 12 -30.59 -10.07 -5.68
N ASP A 13 -31.24 -10.54 -4.59
CA ASP A 13 -30.71 -11.57 -3.68
C ASP A 13 -29.22 -11.37 -3.31
N PHE A 14 -28.80 -10.13 -3.04
CA PHE A 14 -27.44 -9.78 -2.65
C PHE A 14 -26.35 -10.22 -3.65
N ASN A 15 -26.68 -10.34 -4.94
CA ASN A 15 -25.80 -10.88 -5.97
C ASN A 15 -25.30 -12.31 -5.62
N SER A 16 -26.12 -13.12 -4.95
CA SER A 16 -25.76 -14.49 -4.55
C SER A 16 -25.35 -15.38 -5.74
N GLU A 17 -25.97 -15.19 -6.92
CA GLU A 17 -25.63 -15.91 -8.15
C GLU A 17 -24.23 -15.57 -8.69
N GLU A 18 -23.71 -14.39 -8.36
CA GLU A 18 -22.37 -13.92 -8.75
C GLU A 18 -21.30 -14.23 -7.69
N ALA A 19 -21.64 -15.02 -6.68
CA ALA A 19 -20.69 -15.41 -5.63
C ALA A 19 -19.43 -16.05 -6.24
N GLY A 20 -18.27 -15.43 -5.98
CA GLY A 20 -16.98 -15.84 -6.51
C GLY A 20 -16.55 -15.14 -7.80
N ASN A 21 -17.44 -14.39 -8.46
CA ASN A 21 -17.11 -13.54 -9.62
C ASN A 21 -16.82 -12.09 -9.22
N GLY A 22 -17.06 -11.72 -7.96
CA GLY A 22 -16.88 -10.37 -7.46
C GLY A 22 -17.04 -10.29 -5.96
N MET A 23 -16.99 -9.08 -5.43
CA MET A 23 -17.15 -8.79 -4.00
C MET A 23 -17.90 -7.49 -3.81
N TRP A 24 -18.50 -7.37 -2.63
CA TRP A 24 -19.06 -6.12 -2.15
C TRP A 24 -17.92 -5.20 -1.68
N TRP A 25 -17.95 -3.95 -2.16
CA TRP A 25 -17.02 -2.89 -1.78
C TRP A 25 -17.73 -1.87 -0.91
N GLY A 26 -17.11 -1.53 0.22
CA GLY A 26 -17.63 -0.56 1.18
C GLY A 26 -16.61 0.50 1.58
N ALA A 27 -17.07 1.49 2.35
CA ALA A 27 -16.20 2.50 2.95
C ALA A 27 -15.60 2.00 4.27
N VAL A 28 -14.29 2.22 4.47
CA VAL A 28 -13.62 2.04 5.77
C VAL A 28 -13.18 3.36 6.34
N GLN A 29 -13.51 3.53 7.61
CA GLN A 29 -13.02 4.65 8.40
C GLN A 29 -11.59 4.38 8.84
N ASN A 30 -10.67 5.28 8.51
CA ASN A 30 -9.33 5.28 9.07
C ASN A 30 -9.39 5.68 10.56
N PRO A 31 -9.09 4.78 11.52
CA PRO A 31 -9.18 5.09 12.94
C PRO A 31 -8.14 6.14 13.39
N ASN A 32 -7.06 6.32 12.61
CA ASN A 32 -6.01 7.31 12.89
C ASN A 32 -6.36 8.72 12.41
N GLU A 33 -7.46 8.90 11.67
CA GLU A 33 -7.93 10.22 11.25
C GLU A 33 -8.65 10.92 12.42
N PRO A 34 -8.09 12.01 12.98
CA PRO A 34 -8.66 12.69 14.14
C PRO A 34 -9.90 13.53 13.78
N ASP A 35 -10.04 14.00 12.54
CA ASP A 35 -11.24 14.71 12.09
C ASP A 35 -12.36 13.71 11.80
N ILE A 36 -13.36 13.68 12.69
CA ILE A 36 -14.52 12.78 12.59
C ILE A 36 -15.36 13.01 11.32
N LEU A 37 -15.35 14.22 10.76
CA LEU A 37 -16.07 14.53 9.53
C LEU A 37 -15.29 14.05 8.32
N ALA A 38 -13.97 14.24 8.32
CA ALA A 38 -13.09 13.68 7.31
C ALA A 38 -13.17 12.15 7.30
N ARG A 39 -13.07 11.51 8.48
CA ARG A 39 -13.14 10.05 8.65
C ARG A 39 -14.45 9.43 8.12
N GLY A 40 -15.56 10.16 8.20
CA GLY A 40 -16.86 9.71 7.70
C GLY A 40 -17.21 10.20 6.29
N SER A 41 -16.26 10.83 5.58
CA SER A 41 -16.53 11.47 4.28
C SER A 41 -16.87 10.48 3.17
N CYS A 42 -16.23 9.31 3.14
CA CYS A 42 -16.67 8.22 2.26
C CYS A 42 -17.94 7.61 2.83
N SER A 43 -19.06 7.98 2.22
CA SER A 43 -20.43 7.61 2.63
C SER A 43 -21.14 6.76 1.57
N ASN A 44 -20.37 6.24 0.61
CA ASN A 44 -20.89 5.33 -0.41
C ASN A 44 -21.49 4.10 0.27
N ILE A 45 -22.74 3.78 -0.12
CA ILE A 45 -23.34 2.51 0.27
C ILE A 45 -22.56 1.37 -0.40
N PRO A 46 -22.43 0.20 0.23
CA PRO A 46 -21.77 -0.94 -0.38
C PRO A 46 -22.32 -1.25 -1.76
N PHE A 47 -21.43 -1.54 -2.70
CA PHE A 47 -21.75 -1.83 -4.10
C PHE A 47 -20.93 -3.01 -4.61
N TRP A 48 -21.47 -3.75 -5.57
CA TRP A 48 -20.80 -4.91 -6.14
C TRP A 48 -19.77 -4.50 -7.20
N VAL A 49 -18.62 -5.16 -7.21
CA VAL A 49 -17.56 -5.02 -8.21
C VAL A 49 -17.15 -6.41 -8.68
N GLU A 50 -16.80 -6.56 -9.95
CA GLU A 50 -16.29 -7.81 -10.51
C GLU A 50 -14.80 -8.03 -10.14
N THR A 51 -14.39 -9.29 -10.04
CA THR A 51 -13.02 -9.65 -9.66
C THR A 51 -12.01 -9.11 -10.66
N GLY A 52 -10.94 -8.50 -10.15
CA GLY A 52 -9.89 -7.89 -10.99
C GLY A 52 -10.21 -6.48 -11.47
N GLU A 53 -11.42 -5.97 -11.21
CA GLU A 53 -11.74 -4.56 -11.44
C GLU A 53 -11.41 -3.71 -10.21
N VAL A 54 -11.00 -2.46 -10.48
CA VAL A 54 -10.84 -1.42 -9.46
C VAL A 54 -12.01 -0.47 -9.62
N PRO A 55 -12.80 -0.23 -8.56
CA PRO A 55 -13.93 0.66 -8.67
C PRO A 55 -13.48 2.12 -8.87
N ASP A 56 -14.22 2.86 -9.71
CA ASP A 56 -13.99 4.29 -9.96
C ASP A 56 -14.54 5.14 -8.81
N VAL A 57 -13.98 4.95 -7.62
CA VAL A 57 -14.26 5.74 -6.43
C VAL A 57 -12.95 6.25 -5.84
N GLU A 58 -12.96 7.49 -5.36
CA GLU A 58 -11.81 8.07 -4.71
C GLU A 58 -11.42 7.25 -3.46
N GLY A 59 -10.13 6.89 -3.36
CA GLY A 59 -9.61 6.06 -2.27
C GLY A 59 -9.85 4.56 -2.41
N ALA A 60 -10.35 4.08 -3.57
CA ALA A 60 -10.36 2.65 -3.88
C ALA A 60 -8.94 2.07 -3.81
N LEU A 61 -8.78 0.92 -3.16
CA LEU A 61 -7.51 0.17 -3.10
C LEU A 61 -7.11 -0.33 -4.50
N SER A 62 -6.52 0.58 -5.27
CA SER A 62 -5.98 0.34 -6.60
C SER A 62 -4.54 -0.17 -6.51
N PRO A 63 -3.98 -0.77 -7.58
CA PRO A 63 -2.57 -1.09 -7.65
C PRO A 63 -1.66 0.10 -7.29
N LEU A 64 -2.04 1.32 -7.69
CA LEU A 64 -1.27 2.51 -7.37
C LEU A 64 -1.29 2.83 -5.87
N ILE A 65 -2.45 2.77 -5.22
CA ILE A 65 -2.54 2.99 -3.77
C ILE A 65 -1.81 1.87 -3.01
N LEU A 66 -1.90 0.62 -3.46
CA LEU A 66 -1.13 -0.48 -2.88
C LEU A 66 0.38 -0.26 -3.07
N ALA A 67 0.83 0.29 -4.20
CA ALA A 67 2.22 0.64 -4.42
C ALA A 67 2.68 1.75 -3.46
N GLU A 68 1.86 2.79 -3.28
CA GLU A 68 2.13 3.85 -2.30
C GLU A 68 2.22 3.30 -0.88
N LEU A 69 1.31 2.41 -0.48
CA LEU A 69 1.33 1.75 0.82
C LEU A 69 2.54 0.82 1.00
N ALA A 70 2.95 0.12 -0.06
CA ALA A 70 4.16 -0.69 -0.06
C ALA A 70 5.40 0.21 0.09
N TYR A 71 5.47 1.31 -0.66
CA TYR A 71 6.54 2.30 -0.60
C TYR A 71 6.70 2.91 0.79
N GLU A 72 5.59 3.32 1.43
CA GLU A 72 5.59 3.87 2.79
C GLU A 72 6.15 2.89 3.83
N ARG A 73 6.11 1.58 3.53
CA ARG A 73 6.66 0.53 4.40
C ARG A 73 8.06 0.06 4.02
N ILE A 74 8.66 0.57 2.93
CA ILE A 74 10.05 0.25 2.60
C ILE A 74 10.96 0.75 3.72
N ARG A 75 11.82 -0.14 4.22
CA ARG A 75 12.85 0.19 5.20
C ARG A 75 14.21 0.11 4.51
N VAL A 76 14.90 1.25 4.47
CA VAL A 76 16.28 1.29 3.98
C VAL A 76 17.19 0.66 5.05
N PRO A 77 17.95 -0.39 4.72
CA PRO A 77 18.92 -0.96 5.64
C PRO A 77 19.94 0.08 6.12
N GLU A 78 20.43 -0.07 7.35
CA GLU A 78 21.49 0.80 7.86
C GLU A 78 22.75 0.64 7.01
N THR A 79 23.33 1.76 6.60
CA THR A 79 24.54 1.81 5.77
C THR A 79 25.71 2.35 6.59
N ASN A 80 26.81 1.61 6.62
CA ASN A 80 28.04 2.12 7.20
C ASN A 80 28.67 3.13 6.25
N ILE A 81 28.82 4.36 6.73
CA ILE A 81 29.45 5.46 5.99
C ILE A 81 30.74 5.89 6.67
N THR A 82 31.77 6.11 5.85
CA THR A 82 33.01 6.75 6.26
C THR A 82 33.04 8.17 5.71
N LEU A 83 33.45 9.12 6.54
CA LEU A 83 33.56 10.54 6.18
C LEU A 83 35.04 10.95 6.17
N SER A 84 35.42 11.80 5.21
CA SER A 84 36.69 12.54 5.28
C SER A 84 36.45 14.03 5.06
N PRO A 85 36.97 14.90 5.95
CA PRO A 85 37.65 14.56 7.21
C PRO A 85 36.70 13.87 8.21
N GLU A 86 37.26 13.02 9.08
CA GLU A 86 36.49 12.27 10.08
C GLU A 86 35.73 13.20 11.03
N ARG A 87 34.59 12.73 11.55
CA ARG A 87 33.65 13.54 12.35
C ARG A 87 34.14 13.90 13.76
N GLU A 88 35.38 13.55 14.08
CA GLU A 88 35.99 13.73 15.40
C GLU A 88 36.41 15.20 15.60
N ASP A 89 35.59 15.93 16.35
CA ASP A 89 35.89 17.10 17.19
C ASP A 89 36.61 18.30 16.55
N ARG A 90 36.82 18.29 15.24
CA ARG A 90 37.58 19.31 14.51
C ARG A 90 36.63 20.16 13.67
N GLN A 91 36.45 21.40 14.09
CA GLN A 91 35.71 22.40 13.32
C GLN A 91 36.53 22.80 12.08
N VAL A 92 36.27 22.11 10.98
CA VAL A 92 36.87 22.39 9.67
C VAL A 92 35.89 23.22 8.84
N VAL A 93 36.37 24.35 8.30
CA VAL A 93 35.58 25.23 7.42
C VAL A 93 36.19 25.23 6.01
N ASN A 94 35.35 25.32 4.99
CA ASN A 94 35.75 25.44 3.58
C ASN A 94 36.58 24.25 3.03
N LEU A 95 36.34 23.03 3.54
CA LEU A 95 36.90 21.81 2.96
C LEU A 95 35.81 20.99 2.27
N PRO A 96 36.09 20.39 1.10
CA PRO A 96 35.21 19.40 0.53
C PRO A 96 35.08 18.22 1.51
N THR A 97 33.86 17.79 1.76
CA THR A 97 33.57 16.59 2.57
C THR A 97 33.31 15.44 1.61
N TRP A 98 34.07 14.36 1.77
CA TRP A 98 33.86 13.13 1.02
C TRP A 98 33.13 12.12 1.88
N ILE A 99 32.11 11.48 1.31
CA ILE A 99 31.34 10.41 1.93
C ILE A 99 31.57 9.16 1.09
N TRP A 100 32.02 8.09 1.71
CA TRP A 100 32.09 6.77 1.11
C TRP A 100 31.16 5.86 1.89
N ALA A 101 30.23 5.20 1.20
CA ALA A 101 29.55 4.05 1.75
C ALA A 101 30.39 2.81 1.45
N ASP A 102 30.51 1.89 2.40
CA ASP A 102 31.16 0.61 2.13
C ASP A 102 30.43 -0.07 0.96
N THR A 103 31.18 -0.47 -0.07
CA THR A 103 30.66 -1.02 -1.33
C THR A 103 30.07 -2.45 -1.18
N GLY A 104 29.76 -2.87 0.05
CA GLY A 104 29.65 -4.28 0.43
C GLY A 104 28.26 -4.90 0.38
N ASP A 105 27.20 -4.23 0.85
CA ASP A 105 25.94 -4.93 1.14
C ASP A 105 24.68 -4.12 0.79
N PHE A 106 24.68 -3.43 -0.34
CA PHE A 106 23.44 -2.88 -0.90
C PHE A 106 22.62 -4.01 -1.54
N SER A 107 21.88 -4.75 -0.71
CA SER A 107 20.89 -5.69 -1.22
C SER A 107 19.61 -4.93 -1.58
N PRO A 108 19.01 -5.19 -2.76
CA PRO A 108 17.70 -4.61 -3.08
C PRO A 108 16.68 -5.07 -2.04
N VAL A 109 15.88 -4.13 -1.54
CA VAL A 109 14.72 -4.43 -0.70
C VAL A 109 13.45 -4.24 -1.52
N ALA A 110 12.46 -5.10 -1.29
CA ALA A 110 11.15 -5.00 -1.88
C ALA A 110 10.07 -5.27 -0.84
N VAL A 111 8.94 -4.57 -0.98
CA VAL A 111 7.73 -4.76 -0.17
C VAL A 111 6.58 -4.97 -1.13
N THR A 112 5.75 -5.97 -0.84
CA THR A 112 4.52 -6.25 -1.58
C THR A 112 3.32 -5.91 -0.71
N ALA A 113 2.38 -5.16 -1.27
CA ALA A 113 1.05 -4.96 -0.71
C ALA A 113 0.05 -5.71 -1.60
N SER A 114 -0.76 -6.57 -1.00
CA SER A 114 -1.80 -7.33 -1.68
C SER A 114 -3.13 -7.19 -0.96
N LEU A 115 -4.19 -7.52 -1.70
CA LEU A 115 -5.54 -7.56 -1.19
C LEU A 115 -6.06 -9.00 -1.27
N ASP A 116 -6.25 -9.61 -0.11
CA ASP A 116 -6.61 -11.02 -0.01
C ASP A 116 -7.95 -11.30 -0.70
N GLY A 117 -7.96 -12.33 -1.55
CA GLY A 117 -9.15 -12.74 -2.30
C GLY A 117 -9.53 -11.84 -3.47
N TRP A 118 -8.68 -10.88 -3.87
CA TRP A 118 -8.98 -9.94 -4.96
C TRP A 118 -7.95 -9.92 -6.10
N ASP A 119 -6.90 -10.75 -6.06
CA ASP A 119 -5.83 -10.86 -7.06
C ASP A 119 -5.15 -9.53 -7.49
N ILE A 120 -5.34 -8.46 -6.70
CA ILE A 120 -4.67 -7.17 -6.90
C ILE A 120 -3.54 -7.04 -5.89
N TRP A 121 -2.37 -6.67 -6.39
CA TRP A 121 -1.18 -6.44 -5.60
C TRP A 121 -0.27 -5.41 -6.27
N ALA A 122 0.65 -4.84 -5.49
CA ALA A 122 1.73 -4.00 -5.98
C ALA A 122 3.02 -4.33 -5.21
N THR A 123 4.15 -4.30 -5.91
CA THR A 123 5.46 -4.51 -5.31
C THR A 123 6.33 -3.30 -5.59
N GLU A 124 6.88 -2.73 -4.53
CA GLU A 124 7.76 -1.57 -4.60
C GLU A 124 9.12 -1.94 -4.03
N GLY A 125 10.21 -1.46 -4.63
CA GLY A 125 11.56 -1.80 -4.20
C GLY A 125 12.59 -0.71 -4.44
N SER A 126 13.73 -0.81 -3.76
CA SER A 126 14.79 0.22 -3.76
C SER A 126 15.88 -0.02 -4.81
N GLY A 127 15.70 -0.96 -5.74
CA GLY A 127 16.74 -1.39 -6.69
C GLY A 127 16.80 -0.52 -7.94
N ASP A 128 18.01 -0.03 -8.27
CA ASP A 128 18.33 0.60 -9.56
C ASP A 128 18.10 -0.43 -10.69
N THR A 129 17.02 -0.29 -11.45
CA THR A 129 16.61 -1.33 -12.41
C THR A 129 17.14 -1.03 -13.81
N GLY A 130 18.43 -1.29 -14.00
CA GLY A 130 18.93 -1.82 -15.26
C GLY A 130 18.96 -3.35 -15.15
N ASP A 131 17.94 -4.00 -15.71
CA ASP A 131 17.83 -5.46 -15.91
C ASP A 131 17.43 -6.31 -14.67
N THR A 132 16.13 -6.62 -14.60
CA THR A 132 15.47 -7.65 -13.77
C THR A 132 15.78 -7.68 -12.26
N LEU A 133 14.82 -7.20 -11.46
CA LEU A 133 14.82 -7.35 -10.00
C LEU A 133 14.78 -8.83 -9.60
N PRO A 134 15.72 -9.36 -8.80
CA PRO A 134 15.58 -10.66 -8.17
C PRO A 134 14.54 -10.60 -7.04
N THR A 135 13.61 -11.55 -7.04
CA THR A 135 12.57 -11.76 -6.02
C THR A 135 13.19 -12.27 -4.70
N ALA A 136 13.85 -11.39 -3.95
CA ALA A 136 14.14 -11.66 -2.54
C ALA A 136 13.06 -10.98 -1.69
N VAL A 137 12.08 -11.78 -1.25
CA VAL A 137 10.95 -11.35 -0.42
C VAL A 137 11.40 -11.31 1.03
N PHE A 138 11.35 -10.14 1.65
CA PHE A 138 11.36 -10.02 3.11
C PHE A 138 9.92 -9.78 3.54
N ASP A 139 9.27 -10.83 4.02
CA ASP A 139 7.88 -10.78 4.43
C ASP A 139 7.79 -10.22 5.86
N THR A 140 7.50 -8.92 5.98
CA THR A 140 6.88 -8.40 7.19
C THR A 140 5.42 -8.16 6.87
N THR A 141 4.64 -9.24 6.92
CA THR A 141 3.19 -9.18 6.81
C THR A 141 2.68 -8.33 7.97
N HIS A 142 2.10 -7.18 7.65
CA HIS A 142 1.20 -6.51 8.56
C HIS A 142 -0.20 -6.85 8.07
N ASP A 143 -0.84 -7.77 8.78
CA ASP A 143 -2.24 -8.07 8.55
C ASP A 143 -3.05 -6.80 8.85
N ILE A 144 -3.56 -6.16 7.79
CA ILE A 144 -4.75 -5.33 7.97
C ILE A 144 -5.88 -6.35 8.05
N GLU A 145 -6.47 -6.55 9.23
CA GLU A 145 -7.71 -7.32 9.33
C GLU A 145 -8.81 -6.55 8.60
N VAL A 146 -8.99 -6.84 7.31
CA VAL A 146 -10.08 -6.30 6.50
C VAL A 146 -11.17 -7.37 6.44
N MET A 147 -12.37 -7.03 6.91
CA MET A 147 -13.53 -7.93 6.81
C MET A 147 -14.24 -7.86 5.45
N GLU A 148 -13.82 -6.96 4.56
CA GLU A 148 -14.40 -6.76 3.23
C GLU A 148 -13.46 -5.85 2.43
N VAL A 149 -13.28 -6.04 1.13
CA VAL A 149 -12.38 -5.20 0.33
C VAL A 149 -12.97 -3.80 0.17
N GLN A 150 -12.23 -2.75 0.57
CA GLN A 150 -12.84 -1.45 0.90
C GLN A 150 -12.04 -0.25 0.35
N ALA A 151 -12.71 0.90 0.21
CA ALA A 151 -12.07 2.19 -0.07
C ALA A 151 -11.63 2.85 1.24
N VAL A 152 -10.38 3.32 1.32
CA VAL A 152 -9.82 3.95 2.52
C VAL A 152 -10.06 5.45 2.47
N VAL A 153 -10.70 5.98 3.52
CA VAL A 153 -10.78 7.42 3.76
C VAL A 153 -9.41 7.94 4.20
N ARG A 154 -8.80 8.82 3.41
CA ARG A 154 -7.49 9.42 3.72
C ARG A 154 -7.61 10.50 4.78
#